data_AF-A0A519SX22-F1
#
_entry.id   AF-A0A519SX22-F1
#
_cell.length_a   1.000
_cell.length_b   1.000
_cell.length_c   1.000
_cell.angle_alpha   90.00
_cell.angle_beta   90.00
_cell.angle_gamma   90.00
#
_symmetry.space_group_name_H-M   'P 1'
#
loop_
_entity.id
_entity.type
_entity.pdbx_description
1 polymer ?
#
loop_
_entity_poly.entity_id
_entity_poly.type
_entity_poly.pdbx_seq_one_letter_code
_entity_poly.pdbx_strand_id
1 'polypeptide(L)'
;MTFDQFNILINEQTSSLQAHAMKFTNDVDDAQDLMQDTMVKAIKNYDKFDEGTNLKGWLYTIMKNTFINNYRKNVKTQTMVTQEEEISSANLMLSATRNASEGNLVMGDINVALAKLPVQLSTPFVRYVEGYKYHEIAEEIGIPIGTVKTRIHEARKHLSKMLKMYKERVN
;
A
#
# COMPACT_ATOMS: atom_id res chain seq x y z
N MET A 1 21.87 -4.93 -13.97
CA MET A 1 20.84 -5.80 -14.56
C MET A 1 20.45 -5.25 -15.90
N THR A 2 20.32 -6.08 -16.94
CA THR A 2 19.77 -5.68 -18.24
C THR A 2 18.23 -5.65 -18.21
N PHE A 3 17.61 -4.97 -19.17
CA PHE A 3 16.15 -4.93 -19.30
C PHE A 3 15.55 -6.35 -19.47
N ASP A 4 16.21 -7.21 -20.24
CA ASP A 4 15.76 -8.59 -20.44
C ASP A 4 15.83 -9.43 -19.16
N GLN A 5 16.91 -9.28 -18.38
CA GLN A 5 17.04 -9.92 -17.08
C GLN A 5 15.92 -9.46 -16.12
N PHE A 6 15.59 -8.17 -16.14
CA PHE A 6 14.50 -7.64 -15.34
C PHE A 6 13.13 -8.18 -15.73
N ASN A 7 12.84 -8.31 -17.03
CA ASN A 7 11.58 -8.89 -17.50
C ASN A 7 11.41 -10.35 -17.05
N ILE A 8 12.48 -11.14 -17.04
CA ILE A 8 12.46 -12.50 -16.50
C ILE A 8 12.10 -12.47 -15.01
N LEU A 9 12.79 -11.63 -14.22
CA LEU A 9 12.51 -11.51 -12.78
C LEU A 9 11.07 -11.04 -12.49
N ILE A 10 10.51 -10.14 -13.30
CA ILE A 10 9.10 -9.72 -13.17
C ILE A 10 8.17 -10.89 -13.44
N ASN A 11 8.42 -11.65 -14.52
CA ASN A 11 7.58 -12.79 -14.88
C ASN A 11 7.55 -13.87 -13.79
N GLU A 12 8.67 -14.08 -13.08
CA GLU A 12 8.73 -14.95 -11.91
C GLU A 12 7.84 -14.49 -10.75
N GLN A 13 7.48 -13.20 -10.69
CA GLN A 13 6.59 -12.66 -9.66
C GLN A 13 5.09 -12.77 -10.01
N THR A 14 4.73 -13.27 -11.20
CA THR A 14 3.34 -13.33 -11.68
C THR A 14 2.39 -13.96 -10.66
N SER A 15 2.68 -15.16 -10.17
CA SER A 15 1.81 -15.86 -9.20
C SER A 15 1.67 -15.10 -7.89
N SER A 16 2.74 -14.44 -7.43
CA SER A 16 2.70 -13.62 -6.22
C SER A 16 1.85 -12.36 -6.43
N LEU A 17 1.98 -11.70 -7.58
CA LEU A 17 1.20 -10.53 -7.94
C LEU A 17 -0.27 -10.87 -8.08
N GLN A 18 -0.60 -11.97 -8.75
CA GLN A 18 -1.98 -12.45 -8.87
C GLN A 18 -2.61 -12.70 -7.48
N ALA A 19 -1.88 -13.35 -6.58
CA ALA A 19 -2.35 -13.59 -5.22
C ALA A 19 -2.58 -12.29 -4.42
N HIS A 20 -1.76 -11.27 -4.63
CA HIS A 20 -1.96 -9.96 -4.01
C HIS A 20 -3.12 -9.18 -4.63
N ALA A 21 -3.23 -9.20 -5.97
CA ALA A 21 -4.30 -8.54 -6.69
C ALA A 21 -5.67 -9.09 -6.27
N MET A 22 -5.78 -10.43 -6.17
CA MET A 22 -7.01 -11.09 -5.72
C MET A 22 -7.43 -10.67 -4.30
N LYS A 23 -6.46 -10.38 -3.42
CA LYS A 23 -6.74 -9.85 -2.06
C LYS A 23 -7.22 -8.40 -2.08
N PHE A 24 -6.89 -7.63 -3.10
CA PHE A 24 -7.35 -6.24 -3.24
C PHE A 24 -8.73 -6.15 -3.90
N THR A 25 -8.97 -6.93 -4.95
CA THR A 25 -10.16 -6.81 -5.80
C THR A 25 -11.29 -7.74 -5.39
N ASN A 26 -10.95 -8.92 -4.85
CA ASN A 26 -11.89 -10.02 -4.59
C ASN A 26 -12.69 -10.46 -5.84
N ASP A 27 -12.17 -10.14 -7.03
CA ASP A 27 -12.70 -10.49 -8.34
C ASP A 27 -11.53 -10.87 -9.26
N VAL A 28 -11.74 -11.91 -10.08
CA VAL A 28 -10.67 -12.52 -10.89
C VAL A 28 -10.27 -11.63 -12.06
N ASP A 29 -11.25 -11.01 -12.72
CA ASP A 29 -11.01 -10.17 -13.89
C ASP A 29 -10.32 -8.88 -13.45
N ASP A 30 -10.84 -8.22 -12.40
CA ASP A 30 -10.21 -7.04 -11.81
C ASP A 30 -8.80 -7.35 -11.27
N ALA A 31 -8.58 -8.55 -10.73
CA ALA A 31 -7.25 -8.98 -10.25
C ALA A 31 -6.27 -9.12 -11.41
N GLN A 32 -6.70 -9.68 -12.53
CA GLN A 32 -5.89 -9.81 -13.74
C GLN A 32 -5.53 -8.45 -14.32
N ASP A 33 -6.50 -7.53 -14.39
CA ASP A 33 -6.29 -6.16 -14.87
C ASP A 33 -5.30 -5.40 -13.96
N LEU A 34 -5.49 -5.47 -12.64
CA LEU A 34 -4.60 -4.84 -11.67
C LEU A 34 -3.16 -5.40 -11.76
N MET A 35 -3.02 -6.71 -11.94
CA MET A 35 -1.71 -7.35 -12.14
C MET A 35 -1.06 -6.85 -13.43
N GLN A 36 -1.80 -6.82 -14.54
CA GLN A 36 -1.27 -6.41 -15.83
C GLN A 36 -0.84 -4.94 -15.82
N ASP A 37 -1.67 -4.05 -15.28
CA ASP A 37 -1.33 -2.64 -15.08
C ASP A 37 -0.07 -2.46 -14.23
N THR A 38 0.08 -3.28 -13.20
CA THR A 38 1.27 -3.29 -12.33
C THR A 38 2.52 -3.64 -13.13
N MET A 39 2.47 -4.72 -13.93
CA MET A 39 3.60 -5.15 -14.76
C MET A 39 3.97 -4.08 -15.79
N VAL A 40 2.98 -3.50 -16.50
CA VAL A 40 3.21 -2.42 -17.47
C VAL A 40 3.88 -1.22 -16.81
N LYS A 41 3.44 -0.82 -15.62
CA LYS A 41 4.05 0.28 -14.88
C LYS A 41 5.45 -0.05 -14.36
N ALA A 42 5.69 -1.29 -13.93
CA ALA A 42 7.00 -1.75 -13.51
C ALA A 42 8.00 -1.67 -14.67
N ILE A 43 7.63 -2.19 -15.84
CA ILE A 43 8.43 -2.11 -17.07
C ILE A 43 8.70 -0.65 -17.46
N LYS A 44 7.68 0.21 -17.47
CA LYS A 44 7.82 1.64 -17.78
C LYS A 44 8.70 2.42 -16.78
N ASN A 45 8.83 1.93 -15.55
CA ASN A 45 9.63 2.56 -14.50
C ASN A 45 10.88 1.73 -14.16
N TYR A 46 11.31 0.85 -15.07
CA TYR A 46 12.48 -0.01 -14.89
C TYR A 46 13.71 0.78 -14.44
N ASP A 47 13.98 1.94 -15.06
CA ASP A 47 15.14 2.78 -14.73
C ASP A 47 15.11 3.34 -13.29
N LYS A 48 13.98 3.23 -12.59
CA LYS A 48 13.82 3.64 -11.18
C LYS A 48 13.98 2.48 -10.20
N PHE A 49 14.14 1.25 -10.69
CA PHE A 49 14.42 0.11 -9.84
C PHE A 49 15.92 0.08 -9.53
N ASP A 50 16.24 0.08 -8.23
CA ASP A 50 17.60 -0.06 -7.77
C ASP A 50 17.94 -1.55 -7.59
N GLU A 51 18.92 -2.03 -8.36
CA GLU A 51 19.31 -3.43 -8.38
C GLU A 51 19.84 -3.89 -7.01
N GLY A 52 19.49 -5.10 -6.59
CA GLY A 52 19.82 -5.60 -5.26
C GLY A 52 18.82 -5.18 -4.17
N THR A 53 17.83 -4.34 -4.48
CA THR A 53 16.70 -4.08 -3.58
C THR A 53 15.58 -5.13 -3.72
N ASN A 54 14.62 -5.12 -2.79
CA ASN A 54 13.53 -6.09 -2.77
C ASN A 54 12.52 -5.82 -3.89
N LEU A 55 12.68 -6.52 -5.03
CA LEU A 55 11.79 -6.44 -6.19
C LEU A 55 10.32 -6.72 -5.82
N LYS A 56 10.04 -7.72 -4.99
CA LYS A 56 8.67 -8.04 -4.53
C LYS A 56 8.03 -6.86 -3.83
N GLY A 57 8.77 -6.20 -2.93
CA GLY A 57 8.30 -5.02 -2.20
C GLY A 57 8.05 -3.81 -3.12
N TRP A 58 8.92 -3.63 -4.11
CA TRP A 58 8.77 -2.57 -5.11
C TRP A 58 7.55 -2.79 -5.99
N LEU A 59 7.35 -3.99 -6.52
CA LEU A 59 6.17 -4.35 -7.32
C LEU A 59 4.87 -4.25 -6.49
N TYR A 60 4.89 -4.70 -5.23
CA TYR A 60 3.75 -4.53 -4.32
C TYR A 60 3.38 -3.04 -4.14
N THR A 61 4.38 -2.17 -4.04
CA THR A 61 4.16 -0.71 -3.93
C THR A 61 3.49 -0.15 -5.19
N ILE A 62 3.94 -0.57 -6.37
CA ILE A 62 3.32 -0.18 -7.65
C ILE A 62 1.87 -0.68 -7.74
N MET A 63 1.63 -1.95 -7.36
CA MET A 63 0.30 -2.55 -7.37
C MET A 63 -0.66 -1.85 -6.43
N LYS A 64 -0.26 -1.66 -5.16
CA LYS A 64 -1.07 -0.96 -4.16
C LYS A 64 -1.43 0.46 -4.61
N ASN A 65 -0.45 1.21 -5.12
CA ASN A 65 -0.70 2.56 -5.64
C ASN A 65 -1.63 2.54 -6.85
N THR A 66 -1.50 1.55 -7.73
CA THR A 66 -2.40 1.38 -8.88
C THR A 66 -3.83 1.13 -8.43
N PHE A 67 -4.03 0.17 -7.53
CA PHE A 67 -5.34 -0.16 -6.96
C PHE A 67 -5.99 1.06 -6.31
N ILE A 68 -5.29 1.76 -5.43
CA ILE A 68 -5.82 2.94 -4.73
C ILE A 68 -6.20 4.05 -5.72
N ASN A 69 -5.36 4.28 -6.75
CA ASN A 69 -5.68 5.28 -7.77
C ASN A 69 -6.90 4.89 -8.61
N ASN A 70 -7.05 3.61 -8.97
CA ASN A 70 -8.22 3.12 -9.70
C ASN A 70 -9.48 3.21 -8.85
N TYR A 71 -9.41 2.79 -7.58
CA TYR A 71 -10.51 2.93 -6.62
C TYR A 71 -10.96 4.39 -6.47
N ARG A 72 -10.02 5.34 -6.29
CA ARG A 72 -10.36 6.76 -6.19
C ARG A 72 -11.00 7.33 -7.45
N LYS A 73 -10.53 6.91 -8.62
CA LYS A 73 -11.15 7.30 -9.90
C LYS A 73 -12.57 6.77 -9.97
N ASN A 74 -12.78 5.50 -9.62
CA ASN A 74 -14.11 4.89 -9.63
C ASN A 74 -15.05 5.58 -8.65
N VAL A 75 -14.62 5.87 -7.42
CA VAL A 75 -15.41 6.64 -6.45
C VAL A 75 -15.73 8.03 -7.01
N LYS A 76 -14.75 8.76 -7.55
CA LYS A 76 -14.99 10.11 -8.11
C LYS A 76 -15.94 10.08 -9.30
N THR A 77 -15.80 9.10 -10.20
CA THR A 77 -16.69 8.92 -11.35
C THR A 77 -18.08 8.50 -10.89
N GLN A 78 -18.19 7.64 -9.86
CA GLN A 78 -19.47 7.29 -9.23
C GLN A 78 -20.11 8.51 -8.56
N THR A 79 -19.38 9.34 -7.80
CA THR A 79 -19.93 10.57 -7.21
C THR A 79 -20.44 11.57 -8.26
N MET A 80 -19.97 11.49 -9.51
CA MET A 80 -20.49 12.28 -10.64
C MET A 80 -21.69 11.62 -11.34
N VAL A 81 -21.93 10.32 -11.11
CA VAL A 81 -22.94 9.51 -11.80
C VAL A 81 -24.10 9.09 -10.86
N THR A 82 -23.92 9.06 -9.55
CA THR A 82 -24.93 8.55 -8.60
C THR A 82 -25.44 9.65 -7.66
N GLN A 83 -26.48 10.34 -8.14
CA GLN A 83 -27.60 10.81 -7.31
C GLN A 83 -28.55 9.65 -6.95
N GLU A 84 -28.25 8.41 -7.35
CA GLU A 84 -29.01 7.22 -7.03
C GLU A 84 -28.05 6.06 -6.74
N GLU A 85 -28.31 5.35 -5.63
CA GLU A 85 -27.70 4.09 -5.18
C GLU A 85 -26.48 4.18 -4.23
N GLU A 86 -26.83 4.12 -2.94
CA GLU A 86 -25.97 3.83 -1.79
C GLU A 86 -25.25 2.48 -1.96
N ILE A 87 -23.91 2.51 -2.01
CA ILE A 87 -23.10 1.30 -1.80
C ILE A 87 -22.58 1.31 -0.37
N SER A 88 -23.15 0.40 0.41
CA SER A 88 -22.96 0.16 1.84
C SER A 88 -21.49 -0.01 2.26
N SER A 89 -21.14 0.63 3.38
CA SER A 89 -19.86 0.68 4.08
C SER A 89 -19.40 -0.65 4.72
N ALA A 90 -19.84 -1.80 4.21
CA ALA A 90 -19.59 -3.12 4.80
C ALA A 90 -18.31 -3.82 4.29
N ASN A 91 -17.77 -3.42 3.13
CA ASN A 91 -16.64 -4.13 2.49
C ASN A 91 -15.25 -3.74 3.03
N LEU A 92 -15.15 -2.76 3.93
CA LEU A 92 -13.87 -2.30 4.49
C LEU A 92 -13.32 -3.21 5.61
N MET A 93 -14.12 -4.14 6.14
CA MET A 93 -13.80 -4.85 7.40
C MET A 93 -13.36 -6.33 7.21
N LEU A 94 -13.43 -6.90 6.01
CA LEU A 94 -13.27 -8.36 5.79
C LEU A 94 -11.88 -8.82 5.29
N SER A 95 -10.95 -7.89 5.05
CA SER A 95 -9.62 -8.21 4.48
C SER A 95 -8.60 -8.75 5.48
N ALA A 96 -8.96 -8.82 6.77
CA ALA A 96 -8.11 -9.34 7.84
C ALA A 96 -8.59 -10.71 8.30
N THR A 97 -8.37 -11.78 7.52
CA THR A 97 -8.13 -13.16 8.02
C THR A 97 -7.94 -14.11 6.83
N ARG A 98 -6.68 -14.49 6.58
CA ARG A 98 -6.19 -15.84 6.16
C ARG A 98 -4.79 -15.76 5.52
N ASN A 99 -3.75 -15.89 6.35
CA ASN A 99 -2.65 -16.87 6.23
C ASN A 99 -1.68 -16.73 7.42
N ALA A 100 -1.27 -17.88 7.94
CA ALA A 100 -1.16 -18.18 9.35
C ALA A 100 0.24 -17.95 9.98
N SER A 101 0.18 -17.79 11.30
CA SER A 101 1.22 -17.85 12.35
C SER A 101 2.28 -16.75 12.46
N GLU A 102 2.99 -16.34 11.40
CA GLU A 102 4.07 -15.34 11.57
C GLU A 102 3.66 -13.90 11.20
N GLY A 103 2.86 -13.76 10.12
CA GLY A 103 2.38 -12.46 9.67
C GLY A 103 1.41 -11.77 10.65
N ASN A 104 0.66 -12.55 11.45
CA ASN A 104 -0.27 -12.01 12.44
C ASN A 104 0.44 -11.42 13.67
N LEU A 105 1.57 -12.01 14.08
CA LEU A 105 2.39 -11.45 15.17
C LEU A 105 3.03 -10.13 14.71
N VAL A 106 3.63 -10.11 13.53
CA VAL A 106 4.23 -8.89 12.95
C VAL A 106 3.18 -7.80 12.72
N MET A 107 1.98 -8.13 12.22
CA MET A 107 0.89 -7.16 12.06
C MET A 107 0.31 -6.68 13.38
N GLY A 108 0.19 -7.56 14.38
CA GLY A 108 -0.20 -7.20 15.74
C GLY A 108 0.79 -6.22 16.37
N ASP A 109 2.09 -6.48 16.23
CA ASP A 109 3.17 -5.61 16.73
C ASP A 109 3.21 -4.26 16.00
N ILE A 110 2.93 -4.22 14.69
CA ILE A 110 2.78 -2.97 13.94
C ILE A 110 1.59 -2.16 14.46
N ASN A 111 0.44 -2.79 14.71
CA ASN A 111 -0.73 -2.11 15.24
C ASN A 111 -0.47 -1.58 16.65
N VAL A 112 0.21 -2.34 17.50
CA VAL A 112 0.64 -1.90 18.84
C VAL A 112 1.64 -0.73 18.74
N ALA A 113 2.56 -0.77 17.78
CA ALA A 113 3.51 0.31 17.55
C ALA A 113 2.84 1.59 17.05
N LEU A 114 1.85 1.47 16.15
CA LEU A 114 1.02 2.57 15.68
C LEU A 114 0.19 3.18 16.82
N ALA A 115 -0.37 2.36 17.71
CA ALA A 115 -1.15 2.83 18.86
C ALA A 115 -0.30 3.61 19.89
N LYS A 116 1.02 3.37 19.93
CA LYS A 116 1.96 4.09 20.80
C LYS A 116 2.44 5.43 20.22
N LEU A 117 2.19 5.70 18.94
CA LEU A 117 2.51 7.00 18.36
C LEU A 117 1.50 8.06 18.84
N PRO A 118 1.96 9.30 19.09
CA PRO A 118 1.06 10.43 19.26
C PRO A 118 0.10 10.54 18.07
N VAL A 119 -1.18 10.83 18.34
CA VAL A 119 -2.24 10.96 17.31
C VAL A 119 -1.83 11.91 16.18
N GLN A 120 -1.11 12.97 16.53
CA GLN A 120 -0.60 13.95 15.57
C GLN A 120 0.36 13.34 14.53
N LEU A 121 1.05 12.25 14.86
CA LEU A 121 1.95 11.51 13.97
C LEU A 121 1.23 10.32 13.32
N SER A 122 0.40 9.59 14.08
CA SER A 122 -0.27 8.39 13.57
C SER A 122 -1.34 8.71 12.54
N THR A 123 -2.19 9.73 12.75
CA THR A 123 -3.26 10.10 11.81
C THR A 123 -2.75 10.39 10.39
N PRO A 124 -1.80 11.33 10.17
CA PRO A 124 -1.30 11.59 8.83
C PRO A 124 -0.51 10.39 8.25
N PHE A 125 0.13 9.58 9.10
CA PHE A 125 0.84 8.38 8.66
C PHE A 125 -0.11 7.28 8.18
N VAL A 126 -1.20 7.01 8.90
CA VAL A 126 -2.23 6.03 8.52
C VAL A 126 -2.86 6.44 7.19
N ARG A 127 -3.30 7.69 7.04
CA ARG A 127 -3.84 8.20 5.77
C ARG A 127 -2.86 8.05 4.61
N TYR A 128 -1.58 8.33 4.85
CA TYR A 128 -0.55 8.12 3.83
C TYR A 128 -0.39 6.63 3.45
N VAL A 129 -0.46 5.73 4.42
CA VAL A 129 -0.42 4.27 4.18
C VAL A 129 -1.69 3.80 3.45
N GLU A 130 -2.85 4.41 3.69
CA GLU A 130 -4.09 4.22 2.91
C GLU A 130 -4.01 4.85 1.51
N GLY A 131 -2.93 5.56 1.20
CA GLY A 131 -2.59 6.10 -0.10
C GLY A 131 -3.07 7.52 -0.36
N TYR A 132 -3.55 8.24 0.66
CA TYR A 132 -3.87 9.68 0.52
C TYR A 132 -2.63 10.48 0.15
N LYS A 133 -2.79 11.39 -0.80
CA LYS A 133 -1.73 12.31 -1.22
C LYS A 133 -1.51 13.33 -0.11
N TYR A 134 -0.28 13.86 0.01
CA TYR A 134 0.05 14.81 1.07
C TYR A 134 -0.87 16.05 1.12
N HIS A 135 -1.35 16.53 -0.03
CA HIS A 135 -2.28 17.66 -0.07
C HIS A 135 -3.69 17.27 0.43
N GLU A 136 -4.16 16.06 0.14
CA GLU A 136 -5.47 15.55 0.61
C GLU A 136 -5.45 15.39 2.14
N ILE A 137 -4.33 14.88 2.68
CA ILE A 137 -4.13 14.74 4.14
C ILE A 137 -4.06 16.13 4.82
N ALA A 138 -3.38 17.08 4.18
CA ALA A 138 -3.26 18.46 4.67
C ALA A 138 -4.63 19.13 4.78
N GLU A 139 -5.46 18.95 3.77
CA GLU A 139 -6.83 19.45 3.70
C GLU A 139 -7.74 18.76 4.73
N GLU A 140 -7.70 17.43 4.83
CA GLU A 140 -8.52 16.64 5.77
C GLU A 140 -8.25 17.02 7.24
N ILE A 141 -6.97 17.20 7.61
CA ILE A 141 -6.55 17.44 9.00
C ILE A 141 -6.41 18.94 9.31
N GLY A 142 -6.48 19.82 8.31
CA GLY A 142 -6.35 21.27 8.48
C GLY A 142 -4.95 21.74 8.88
N ILE A 143 -3.90 21.11 8.35
CA ILE A 143 -2.49 21.46 8.65
C ILE A 143 -1.68 21.70 7.36
N PRO A 144 -0.58 22.48 7.40
CA PRO A 144 0.25 22.71 6.23
C PRO A 144 0.83 21.41 5.64
N ILE A 145 0.93 21.32 4.31
CA ILE A 145 1.53 20.16 3.61
C ILE A 145 2.97 19.87 4.06
N GLY A 146 3.74 20.90 4.41
CA GLY A 146 5.08 20.74 4.99
C GLY A 146 5.03 19.99 6.32
N THR A 147 4.07 20.33 7.18
CA THR A 147 3.84 19.67 8.47
C THR A 147 3.39 18.22 8.29
N VAL A 148 2.55 17.93 7.29
CA VAL A 148 2.17 16.54 6.93
C VAL A 148 3.41 15.71 6.60
N LYS A 149 4.29 16.22 5.72
CA LYS A 149 5.53 15.52 5.32
C LYS A 149 6.43 15.26 6.52
N THR A 150 6.64 16.26 7.38
CA THR A 150 7.45 16.12 8.60
C THR A 150 6.86 15.08 9.54
N ARG A 151 5.56 15.14 9.84
CA ARG A 151 4.89 14.20 10.75
C ARG A 151 4.93 12.75 10.24
N ILE A 152 4.76 12.53 8.93
CA ILE A 152 4.88 11.20 8.32
C ILE A 152 6.32 10.68 8.41
N HIS A 153 7.31 11.55 8.18
CA HIS A 153 8.72 11.18 8.31
C HIS A 153 9.08 10.81 9.76
N GLU A 154 8.63 11.60 10.72
CA GLU A 154 8.80 11.34 12.15
C GLU A 154 8.11 10.04 12.57
N ALA A 155 6.85 9.83 12.19
CA ALA A 155 6.12 8.58 12.43
C ALA A 155 6.92 7.36 11.92
N ARG A 156 7.44 7.43 10.68
CA ARG A 156 8.27 6.36 10.10
C ARG A 156 9.53 6.10 10.92
N LYS A 157 10.21 7.15 11.40
CA LYS A 157 11.41 7.03 12.24
C LYS A 157 11.11 6.38 13.59
N HIS A 158 10.01 6.76 14.23
CA HIS A 158 9.57 6.17 15.49
C HIS A 158 9.21 4.69 15.33
N LEU A 159 8.40 4.36 14.32
CA LEU A 159 8.01 2.97 14.01
C LEU A 159 9.23 2.12 13.67
N SER A 160 10.16 2.65 12.86
CA SER A 160 11.38 1.94 12.50
C SER A 160 12.23 1.59 13.73
N LYS A 161 12.37 2.49 14.71
CA LYS A 161 13.09 2.21 15.97
C LYS A 161 12.40 1.12 16.80
N MET A 162 11.09 1.20 16.94
CA MET A 162 10.31 0.24 17.73
C MET A 162 10.33 -1.16 17.11
N LEU A 163 10.26 -1.24 15.78
CA LEU A 163 10.26 -2.50 15.04
C LEU A 163 11.69 -3.05 14.82
N LYS A 164 12.74 -2.21 14.87
CA LYS A 164 14.14 -2.67 14.80
C LYS A 164 14.50 -3.61 15.96
N MET A 165 13.93 -3.37 17.15
CA MET A 165 14.09 -4.26 18.30
C MET A 165 13.54 -5.69 18.06
N TYR A 166 12.64 -5.87 17.11
CA TYR A 166 12.14 -7.20 16.73
C TYR A 166 13.04 -7.88 15.69
N LYS A 167 13.67 -7.11 14.80
CA LYS A 167 14.59 -7.65 13.78
C LYS A 167 15.84 -8.30 14.41
N GLU A 168 16.23 -7.85 15.60
CA GLU A 168 17.36 -8.41 16.37
C GLU A 168 16.97 -9.63 17.23
N ARG A 169 15.68 -9.90 17.44
CA ARG A 169 15.18 -11.06 18.22
C ARG A 169 14.87 -12.30 17.39
N VAL A 170 14.89 -12.17 16.06
CA VAL A 170 14.55 -13.25 15.11
C VAL A 170 15.81 -13.76 14.38
N ASN A 171 17.00 -13.27 14.75
CA ASN A 171 18.29 -13.81 14.31
C ASN A 171 18.93 -14.65 15.41
#